data_AF-A0AAD5SWL9-F1
#
_entry.id   AF-A0AAD5SWL9-F1
#
_cell.length_a   1.000
_cell.length_b   1.000
_cell.length_c   1.000
_cell.angle_alpha   90.00
_cell.angle_beta   90.00
_cell.angle_gamma   90.00
#
_symmetry.space_group_name_H-M   'P 1'
#
loop_
_entity.id
_entity.type
_entity.pdbx_description
1 polymer ?
#
loop_
_entity_poly.entity_id
_entity_poly.type
_entity_poly.pdbx_seq_one_letter_code
_entity_poly.pdbx_strand_id
1 'polypeptide(L)'
;MIEAKEDNTTLNRRKLLKYLKHYGSYPEEYRTMVWRFLLKLPENRDAYETLLEKNLHPSVKDFRKKFPLKSDRVAKSMEKVLSCLAHWSPIFEELDYLPGMIFPFVKLFTNDMFSGFETVMAVLTNWCQKWWEYYPNPPIECLGVIEDLLSYHDPELLSHFAKNKITSQVYAWGIMQTLFTEITSKLDWLKTWDHFVTNPPAYMYYFITAYLLASRTSLLAVESVQDYQFFFTRVNPVSIDKIIVSAYQLHSSTPDVCSPVTFFEPFKPLMRGQYAIFNKYPEFIVNYQSKMKEKIRADEIEYLRR
;
A
#
# COMPACT_ATOMS: atom_id res chain seq x y z
N MET A 1 11.36 -35.97 -37.88
CA MET A 1 10.47 -34.80 -37.67
C MET A 1 9.79 -35.03 -36.33
N ILE A 2 10.44 -34.69 -35.23
CA ILE A 2 10.20 -33.46 -34.46
C ILE A 2 8.69 -33.21 -34.31
N GLU A 3 8.06 -33.96 -33.42
CA GLU A 3 6.84 -33.48 -32.76
C GLU A 3 7.28 -32.61 -31.59
N ALA A 4 6.81 -31.36 -31.65
CA ALA A 4 7.17 -30.29 -30.76
C ALA A 4 6.85 -30.64 -29.31
N LYS A 5 7.83 -30.40 -28.42
CA LYS A 5 7.58 -30.30 -26.99
C LYS A 5 6.58 -29.17 -26.76
N GLU A 6 5.39 -29.50 -26.26
CA GLU A 6 4.54 -28.55 -25.54
C GLU A 6 5.26 -28.13 -24.25
N ASP A 7 6.15 -27.16 -24.34
CA ASP A 7 6.71 -26.48 -23.17
C ASP A 7 5.64 -25.56 -22.58
N ASN A 8 4.87 -26.15 -21.66
CA ASN A 8 3.93 -25.58 -20.69
C ASN A 8 4.12 -24.06 -20.39
N THR A 9 3.46 -23.22 -21.20
CA THR A 9 3.45 -21.74 -21.20
C THR A 9 2.49 -21.12 -20.18
N THR A 10 1.94 -21.90 -19.26
CA THR A 10 1.09 -21.34 -18.19
C THR A 10 1.92 -20.59 -17.14
N LEU A 11 1.53 -19.34 -16.86
CA LEU A 11 2.03 -18.55 -15.73
C LEU A 11 1.93 -19.37 -14.44
N ASN A 12 3.02 -19.40 -13.66
CA ASN A 12 3.12 -20.20 -12.46
C ASN A 12 3.82 -19.40 -11.36
N ARG A 13 3.16 -19.24 -10.21
CA ARG A 13 3.67 -18.43 -9.08
C ARG A 13 5.08 -18.84 -8.64
N ARG A 14 5.41 -20.13 -8.63
CA ARG A 14 6.75 -20.62 -8.25
C ARG A 14 7.79 -20.30 -9.32
N LYS A 15 7.45 -20.38 -10.62
CA LYS A 15 8.34 -19.94 -11.71
C LYS A 15 8.56 -18.42 -11.64
N LEU A 16 7.51 -17.64 -11.40
CA LEU A 16 7.58 -16.18 -11.24
C LEU A 16 8.44 -15.77 -10.03
N LEU A 17 8.28 -16.43 -8.88
CA LEU A 17 9.14 -16.18 -7.71
C LEU A 17 10.62 -16.50 -8.00
N LYS A 18 10.91 -17.60 -8.70
CA LYS A 18 12.28 -17.93 -9.11
C LYS A 18 12.85 -16.88 -10.06
N TYR A 19 12.08 -16.48 -11.07
CA TYR A 19 12.44 -15.41 -11.99
C TYR A 19 12.75 -14.13 -11.22
N LEU A 20 11.85 -13.72 -10.33
CA LEU A 20 11.98 -12.49 -9.56
C LEU A 20 13.21 -12.51 -8.65
N LYS A 21 13.49 -13.64 -7.98
CA LYS A 21 14.71 -13.77 -7.16
C LYS A 21 16.00 -13.72 -7.98
N HIS A 22 15.96 -14.10 -9.26
CA HIS A 22 17.14 -14.10 -10.13
C HIS A 22 17.36 -12.74 -10.81
N TYR A 23 16.30 -12.12 -11.34
CA TYR A 23 16.38 -10.88 -12.11
C TYR A 23 16.06 -9.61 -11.28
N GLY A 24 15.54 -9.76 -10.06
CA GLY A 24 15.23 -8.68 -9.14
C GLY A 24 13.93 -7.91 -9.42
N SER A 25 13.43 -7.91 -10.65
CA SER A 25 12.15 -7.26 -11.01
C SER A 25 11.49 -7.95 -12.21
N TYR A 26 10.20 -7.72 -12.41
CA TYR A 26 9.53 -8.13 -13.65
C TYR A 26 9.80 -7.13 -14.79
N PRO A 27 9.83 -7.56 -16.06
CA PRO A 27 9.95 -6.62 -17.18
C PRO A 27 8.74 -5.68 -17.25
N GLU A 28 8.96 -4.43 -17.66
CA GLU A 28 7.92 -3.38 -17.70
C GLU A 28 6.71 -3.77 -18.56
N GLU A 29 6.96 -4.37 -19.73
CA GLU A 29 5.93 -4.80 -20.68
C GLU A 29 4.97 -5.86 -20.10
N TYR A 30 5.47 -6.72 -19.20
CA TYR A 30 4.69 -7.84 -18.65
C TYR A 30 4.20 -7.59 -17.22
N ARG A 31 4.64 -6.52 -16.56
CA ARG A 31 4.38 -6.29 -15.14
C ARG A 31 2.90 -6.30 -14.79
N THR A 32 2.07 -5.56 -15.52
CA THR A 32 0.62 -5.49 -15.24
C THR A 32 -0.05 -6.86 -15.42
N MET A 33 0.33 -7.62 -16.45
CA MET A 33 -0.16 -8.99 -16.67
C MET A 33 0.24 -9.92 -15.50
N VAL A 34 1.50 -9.86 -15.07
CA VAL A 34 2.00 -10.67 -13.95
C VAL A 34 1.29 -10.31 -12.65
N TRP A 35 1.10 -9.02 -12.37
CA TRP A 35 0.38 -8.56 -11.18
C TRP A 35 -1.08 -9.00 -11.19
N ARG A 36 -1.79 -8.86 -12.32
CA ARG A 36 -3.18 -9.35 -12.48
C ARG A 36 -3.29 -10.84 -12.14
N PHE A 37 -2.34 -11.64 -12.65
CA PHE A 37 -2.26 -13.08 -12.36
C PHE A 37 -1.98 -13.36 -10.88
N LEU A 38 -0.99 -12.70 -10.28
CA LEU A 38 -0.58 -12.93 -8.89
C LEU A 38 -1.65 -12.50 -7.88
N LEU A 39 -2.32 -11.37 -8.16
CA LEU A 39 -3.43 -10.83 -7.38
C LEU A 39 -4.75 -11.56 -7.62
N LYS A 40 -4.80 -12.46 -8.61
CA LYS A 40 -6.01 -13.23 -8.97
C LYS A 40 -7.23 -12.32 -9.10
N LEU A 41 -7.08 -11.21 -9.85
CA LEU A 41 -8.13 -10.20 -9.97
C LEU A 41 -9.45 -10.84 -10.42
N PRO A 42 -10.60 -10.44 -9.83
CA PRO A 42 -11.86 -11.14 -10.00
C PRO A 42 -12.55 -10.82 -11.33
N GLU A 43 -12.15 -9.75 -12.03
CA GLU A 43 -12.76 -9.28 -13.28
C GLU A 43 -14.26 -8.95 -13.13
N ASN A 44 -14.64 -8.28 -12.03
CA ASN A 44 -16.01 -7.83 -11.74
C ASN A 44 -16.40 -6.56 -12.55
N ARG A 45 -16.52 -6.69 -13.87
CA ARG A 45 -16.81 -5.57 -14.79
C ARG A 45 -18.08 -4.82 -14.43
N ASP A 46 -19.20 -5.54 -14.28
CA ASP A 46 -20.50 -4.94 -13.98
C ASP A 46 -20.51 -4.17 -12.65
N ALA A 47 -19.82 -4.72 -11.64
CA ALA A 47 -19.71 -4.07 -10.33
C ALA A 47 -18.86 -2.79 -10.40
N TYR A 48 -17.82 -2.77 -11.25
CA TYR A 48 -17.02 -1.56 -11.49
C TYR A 48 -17.82 -0.51 -12.25
N GLU A 49 -18.56 -0.91 -13.28
CA GLU A 49 -19.42 -0.01 -14.05
C GLU A 49 -20.48 0.63 -13.15
N THR A 50 -21.11 -0.16 -12.28
CA THR A 50 -22.06 0.34 -11.27
C THR A 50 -21.45 1.43 -10.37
N LEU A 51 -20.17 1.32 -10.00
CA LEU A 51 -19.47 2.37 -9.23
C LEU A 51 -19.15 3.60 -10.08
N LEU A 52 -18.81 3.42 -11.36
CA LEU A 52 -18.52 4.51 -12.28
C LEU A 52 -19.75 5.33 -12.68
N GLU A 53 -20.91 4.69 -12.75
CA GLU A 53 -22.20 5.34 -13.05
C GLU A 53 -22.66 6.26 -11.91
N LYS A 54 -22.11 6.09 -10.70
CA LYS A 54 -22.33 7.04 -9.60
C LYS A 54 -21.68 8.38 -9.94
N ASN A 55 -22.35 9.47 -9.57
CA ASN A 55 -21.79 10.82 -9.69
C ASN A 55 -20.43 10.92 -8.99
N LEU A 56 -19.57 11.83 -9.48
CA LEU A 56 -18.28 12.11 -8.85
C LEU A 56 -18.47 12.37 -7.35
N HIS A 57 -17.79 11.59 -6.53
CA HIS A 57 -17.95 11.68 -5.09
C HIS A 57 -17.54 13.07 -4.58
N PRO A 58 -18.32 13.75 -3.73
CA PRO A 58 -18.04 15.12 -3.33
C PRO A 58 -16.67 15.33 -2.66
N SER A 59 -16.15 14.32 -1.96
CA SER A 59 -14.80 14.37 -1.34
C SER A 59 -13.67 14.58 -2.37
N VAL A 60 -13.91 14.26 -3.64
CA VAL A 60 -12.93 14.32 -4.73
C VAL A 60 -13.00 15.65 -5.49
N LYS A 61 -14.00 16.51 -5.24
CA LYS A 61 -14.25 17.74 -6.02
C LYS A 61 -13.03 18.67 -6.13
N ASP A 62 -12.25 18.81 -5.07
CA ASP A 62 -11.05 19.66 -5.04
C ASP A 62 -9.73 18.87 -5.15
N PHE A 63 -9.79 17.58 -5.51
CA PHE A 63 -8.61 16.71 -5.63
C PHE A 63 -7.51 17.35 -6.50
N ARG A 64 -7.85 17.84 -7.70
CA ARG A 64 -6.86 18.41 -8.63
C ARG A 64 -6.16 19.65 -8.10
N LYS A 65 -6.78 20.38 -7.17
CA LYS A 65 -6.18 21.55 -6.51
C LYS A 65 -5.20 21.10 -5.42
N LYS A 66 -5.61 20.11 -4.61
CA LYS A 66 -4.81 19.58 -3.50
C LYS A 66 -3.64 18.71 -3.98
N PHE A 67 -3.81 18.00 -5.09
CA PHE A 67 -2.84 17.08 -5.66
C PHE A 67 -2.71 17.32 -7.17
N PRO A 68 -2.04 18.41 -7.59
CA PRO A 68 -1.94 18.79 -8.99
C PRO A 68 -1.07 17.80 -9.77
N LEU A 69 -1.61 17.29 -10.87
CA LEU A 69 -0.94 16.33 -11.75
C LEU A 69 -0.71 16.92 -13.13
N LYS A 70 0.51 16.73 -13.67
CA LYS A 70 0.89 17.23 -15.00
C LYS A 70 0.11 16.57 -16.14
N SER A 71 -0.27 15.30 -15.99
CA SER A 71 -1.01 14.56 -17.00
C SER A 71 -2.51 14.58 -16.69
N ASP A 72 -3.29 15.22 -17.55
CA ASP A 72 -4.75 15.26 -17.41
C ASP A 72 -5.37 13.86 -17.47
N ARG A 73 -4.82 12.97 -18.32
CA ARG A 73 -5.27 11.57 -18.40
C ARG A 73 -5.12 10.83 -17.07
N VAL A 74 -3.96 10.98 -16.42
CA VAL A 74 -3.73 10.37 -15.10
C VAL A 74 -4.60 11.05 -14.04
N ALA A 75 -4.75 12.38 -14.09
CA ALA A 75 -5.64 13.12 -13.18
C ALA A 75 -7.09 12.64 -13.25
N LYS A 76 -7.64 12.48 -14.47
CA LYS A 76 -8.98 11.91 -14.69
C LYS A 76 -9.09 10.48 -14.14
N SER A 77 -8.05 9.67 -14.32
CA SER A 77 -8.03 8.29 -13.83
C SER A 77 -8.00 8.25 -12.29
N MET A 78 -7.19 9.11 -11.67
CA MET A 78 -7.13 9.28 -10.21
C MET A 78 -8.49 9.70 -9.64
N GLU A 79 -9.14 10.72 -10.22
CA GLU A 79 -10.47 11.17 -9.77
C GLU A 79 -11.49 10.05 -9.78
N LYS A 80 -11.54 9.27 -10.87
CA LYS A 80 -12.46 8.13 -10.99
C LYS A 80 -12.18 7.07 -9.93
N VAL A 81 -10.91 6.70 -9.73
CA VAL A 81 -10.53 5.69 -8.72
C VAL A 81 -10.85 6.17 -7.31
N LEU A 82 -10.46 7.39 -6.95
CA LEU A 82 -10.77 7.97 -5.62
C LEU A 82 -12.27 8.04 -5.39
N SER A 83 -13.04 8.42 -6.41
CA SER A 83 -14.50 8.47 -6.33
C SER A 83 -15.11 7.08 -6.13
N CYS A 84 -14.64 6.08 -6.89
CA CYS A 84 -15.11 4.70 -6.74
C CYS A 84 -14.75 4.14 -5.36
N LEU A 85 -13.56 4.43 -4.82
CA LEU A 85 -13.15 4.02 -3.47
C LEU A 85 -14.03 4.66 -2.40
N ALA A 86 -14.29 5.97 -2.49
CA ALA A 86 -15.18 6.68 -1.58
C ALA A 86 -16.61 6.09 -1.59
N HIS A 87 -17.14 5.80 -2.78
CA HIS A 87 -18.45 5.13 -2.92
C HIS A 87 -18.45 3.68 -2.44
N TRP A 88 -17.31 3.00 -2.50
CA TRP A 88 -17.15 1.63 -2.03
C TRP A 88 -17.10 1.57 -0.50
N SER A 89 -16.43 2.54 0.14
CA SER A 89 -16.35 2.61 1.60
C SER A 89 -16.05 4.03 2.11
N PRO A 90 -16.86 4.55 3.06
CA PRO A 90 -16.73 5.90 3.62
C PRO A 90 -15.34 6.26 4.17
N ILE A 91 -14.58 5.30 4.73
CA ILE A 91 -13.24 5.59 5.26
C ILE A 91 -12.32 6.26 4.23
N PHE A 92 -12.47 5.92 2.94
CA PHE A 92 -11.63 6.44 1.88
C PHE A 92 -11.94 7.91 1.52
N GLU A 93 -13.02 8.48 2.05
CA GLU A 93 -13.30 9.92 1.99
C GLU A 93 -12.43 10.73 2.97
N GLU A 94 -11.91 10.06 4.00
CA GLU A 94 -11.31 10.67 5.19
C GLU A 94 -9.77 10.59 5.19
N LEU A 95 -9.18 9.94 4.17
CA LEU A 95 -7.74 9.71 4.09
C LEU A 95 -7.05 10.73 3.19
N ASP A 96 -6.52 11.80 3.78
CA ASP A 96 -5.80 12.86 3.03
C ASP A 96 -4.58 12.35 2.25
N TYR A 97 -3.96 11.27 2.73
CA TYR A 97 -2.80 10.64 2.10
C TYR A 97 -3.15 9.65 0.99
N LEU A 98 -4.43 9.26 0.83
CA LEU A 98 -4.85 8.25 -0.13
C LEU A 98 -4.46 8.57 -1.58
N PRO A 99 -4.55 9.83 -2.06
CA PRO A 99 -4.13 10.14 -3.43
C PRO A 99 -2.64 9.86 -3.69
N GLY A 100 -1.76 10.22 -2.75
CA GLY A 100 -0.33 9.92 -2.85
C GLY A 100 -0.07 8.41 -2.81
N MET A 101 -0.74 7.73 -1.88
CA MET A 101 -0.66 6.27 -1.69
C MET A 101 -1.00 5.48 -2.97
N ILE A 102 -2.12 5.80 -3.64
CA ILE A 102 -2.59 4.99 -4.78
C ILE A 102 -2.05 5.45 -6.14
N PHE A 103 -1.46 6.65 -6.21
CA PHE A 103 -0.99 7.26 -7.46
C PHE A 103 -0.10 6.34 -8.31
N PRO A 104 0.90 5.62 -7.75
CA PRO A 104 1.75 4.75 -8.55
C PRO A 104 0.98 3.62 -9.25
N PHE A 105 -0.03 3.04 -8.59
CA PHE A 105 -0.89 1.99 -9.17
C PHE A 105 -1.73 2.54 -10.30
N VAL A 106 -2.40 3.68 -10.09
CA VAL A 106 -3.20 4.33 -11.13
C VAL A 106 -2.33 4.68 -12.34
N LYS A 107 -1.12 5.20 -12.08
CA LYS A 107 -0.15 5.49 -13.14
C LYS A 107 0.26 4.23 -13.91
N LEU A 108 0.57 3.13 -13.21
CA LEU A 108 0.95 1.85 -13.81
C LEU A 108 -0.16 1.26 -14.69
N PHE A 109 -1.42 1.42 -14.28
CA PHE A 109 -2.59 0.86 -14.96
C PHE A 109 -3.38 1.88 -15.81
N THR A 110 -2.77 3.01 -16.20
CA THR A 110 -3.45 4.09 -16.95
C THR A 110 -4.12 3.63 -18.26
N ASN A 111 -3.67 2.52 -18.85
CA ASN A 111 -4.25 1.92 -20.07
C ASN A 111 -5.34 0.87 -19.79
N ASP A 112 -5.48 0.41 -18.55
CA ASP A 112 -6.44 -0.61 -18.12
C ASP A 112 -6.91 -0.28 -16.69
N MET A 113 -7.66 0.81 -16.56
CA MET A 113 -8.06 1.33 -15.24
C MET A 113 -9.06 0.43 -14.51
N PHE A 114 -9.72 -0.48 -15.22
CA PHE A 114 -10.52 -1.54 -14.60
C PHE A 114 -9.63 -2.45 -13.75
N SER A 115 -8.61 -3.06 -14.35
CA SER A 115 -7.62 -3.85 -13.61
C SER A 115 -6.86 -3.01 -12.58
N GLY A 116 -6.63 -1.73 -12.87
CA GLY A 116 -6.01 -0.78 -11.95
C GLY A 116 -6.83 -0.56 -10.68
N PHE A 117 -8.15 -0.41 -10.80
CA PHE A 117 -9.05 -0.26 -9.67
C PHE A 117 -9.08 -1.53 -8.80
N GLU A 118 -9.26 -2.70 -9.42
CA GLU A 118 -9.23 -3.98 -8.68
C GLU A 118 -7.87 -4.24 -8.04
N THR A 119 -6.77 -3.81 -8.68
CA THR A 119 -5.42 -3.86 -8.09
C THR A 119 -5.35 -3.00 -6.82
N VAL A 120 -5.83 -1.77 -6.87
CA VAL A 120 -5.86 -0.88 -5.68
C VAL A 120 -6.70 -1.48 -4.56
N MET A 121 -7.89 -2.01 -4.87
CA MET A 121 -8.74 -2.69 -3.89
C MET A 121 -8.05 -3.91 -3.27
N ALA A 122 -7.40 -4.75 -4.09
CA ALA A 122 -6.65 -5.90 -3.61
C ALA A 122 -5.51 -5.48 -2.68
N VAL A 123 -4.83 -4.37 -3.00
CA VAL A 123 -3.78 -3.80 -2.15
C VAL A 123 -4.32 -3.34 -0.80
N LEU A 124 -5.37 -2.52 -0.80
CA LEU A 124 -5.98 -1.97 0.41
C LEU A 124 -6.55 -3.07 1.32
N THR A 125 -7.05 -4.17 0.76
CA THR A 125 -7.64 -5.28 1.53
C THR A 125 -6.62 -6.26 2.08
N ASN A 126 -5.46 -6.41 1.44
CA ASN A 126 -4.46 -7.41 1.82
C ASN A 126 -3.22 -6.81 2.51
N TRP A 127 -2.61 -5.78 1.94
CA TRP A 127 -1.41 -5.16 2.52
C TRP A 127 -1.73 -4.10 3.57
N CYS A 128 -2.88 -3.43 3.45
CA CYS A 128 -3.36 -2.45 4.42
C CYS A 128 -4.34 -3.06 5.45
N GLN A 129 -4.31 -4.38 5.63
CA GLN A 129 -5.12 -5.04 6.66
C GLN A 129 -4.83 -4.44 8.05
N LYS A 130 -5.88 -4.24 8.83
CA LYS A 130 -5.84 -3.66 10.20
C LYS A 130 -5.41 -2.19 10.28
N TRP A 131 -5.12 -1.51 9.17
CA TRP A 131 -4.57 -0.14 9.20
C TRP A 131 -5.51 0.92 9.79
N TRP A 132 -6.82 0.69 9.68
CA TRP A 132 -7.84 1.66 10.06
C TRP A 132 -8.70 1.20 11.23
N GLU A 133 -8.34 0.11 11.92
CA GLU A 133 -9.09 -0.42 13.08
C GLU A 133 -9.19 0.60 14.23
N TYR A 134 -8.22 1.50 14.34
CA TYR A 134 -8.16 2.56 15.35
C TYR A 134 -8.30 3.97 14.76
N TYR A 135 -8.79 4.10 13.52
CA TYR A 135 -8.91 5.39 12.83
C TYR A 135 -9.64 6.45 13.69
N PRO A 136 -9.14 7.69 13.80
CA PRO A 136 -8.05 8.30 13.01
C PRO A 136 -6.63 8.02 13.52
N ASN A 137 -6.46 7.22 14.57
CA ASN A 137 -5.13 6.90 15.09
C ASN A 137 -4.40 5.89 14.20
N PRO A 138 -3.06 5.91 14.18
CA PRO A 138 -2.25 4.90 13.49
C PRO A 138 -2.54 3.48 13.97
N PRO A 139 -2.24 2.45 13.15
CA PRO A 139 -2.51 1.06 13.49
C PRO A 139 -1.49 0.51 14.49
N ILE A 140 -1.71 0.79 15.77
CA ILE A 140 -0.77 0.44 16.86
C ILE A 140 -0.35 -1.04 16.88
N GLU A 141 -1.26 -1.97 16.56
CA GLU A 141 -0.91 -3.41 16.51
C GLU A 141 0.05 -3.73 15.37
N CYS A 142 -0.17 -3.14 14.19
CA CYS A 142 0.74 -3.30 13.05
C CYS A 142 2.12 -2.71 13.34
N LEU A 143 2.16 -1.61 14.08
CA LEU A 143 3.40 -0.96 14.50
C LEU A 143 4.13 -1.80 15.55
N GLY A 144 3.40 -2.43 16.48
CA GLY A 144 3.93 -3.39 17.44
C GLY A 144 4.65 -4.57 16.77
N VAL A 145 4.13 -5.08 15.65
CA VAL A 145 4.80 -6.16 14.88
C VAL A 145 6.21 -5.74 14.43
N ILE A 146 6.42 -4.46 14.10
CA ILE A 146 7.72 -3.95 13.67
C ILE A 146 8.64 -3.78 14.88
N GLU A 147 8.10 -3.37 16.02
CA GLU A 147 8.81 -3.31 17.30
C GLU A 147 9.27 -4.72 17.74
N ASP A 148 8.43 -5.74 17.61
CA ASP A 148 8.78 -7.13 17.91
C ASP A 148 9.90 -7.65 16.99
N LEU A 149 9.83 -7.35 15.70
CA LEU A 149 10.90 -7.67 14.75
C LEU A 149 12.21 -6.97 15.10
N LEU A 150 12.18 -5.68 15.45
CA LEU A 150 13.38 -4.94 15.86
C LEU A 150 13.94 -5.47 17.19
N SER A 151 13.07 -5.78 18.15
CA SER A 151 13.46 -6.36 19.44
C SER A 151 14.25 -7.66 19.26
N TYR A 152 13.86 -8.48 18.28
CA TYR A 152 14.56 -9.72 17.94
C TYR A 152 15.83 -9.51 17.10
N HIS A 153 15.77 -8.70 16.03
CA HIS A 153 16.85 -8.60 15.04
C HIS A 153 17.89 -7.50 15.33
N ASP A 154 17.52 -6.42 16.02
CA ASP A 154 18.43 -5.33 16.42
C ASP A 154 17.89 -4.58 17.67
N PRO A 155 17.99 -5.19 18.86
CA PRO A 155 17.50 -4.59 20.10
C PRO A 155 18.20 -3.28 20.46
N GLU A 156 19.44 -3.07 19.99
CA GLU A 156 20.17 -1.81 20.20
C GLU A 156 19.48 -0.66 19.46
N LEU A 157 19.09 -0.88 18.20
CA LEU A 157 18.36 0.13 17.42
C LEU A 157 17.00 0.45 18.05
N LEU A 158 16.26 -0.55 18.51
CA LEU A 158 14.99 -0.33 19.21
C LEU A 158 15.20 0.46 20.51
N SER A 159 16.22 0.10 21.31
CA SER A 159 16.56 0.82 22.54
C SER A 159 16.95 2.27 22.26
N HIS A 160 17.62 2.55 21.14
CA HIS A 160 17.95 3.91 20.73
C HIS A 160 16.70 4.73 20.40
N PHE A 161 15.74 4.15 19.68
CA PHE A 161 14.46 4.81 19.44
C PHE A 161 13.72 5.12 20.74
N ALA A 162 13.63 4.15 21.65
CA ALA A 162 12.98 4.36 22.95
C ALA A 162 13.67 5.46 23.77
N LYS A 163 15.01 5.45 23.84
CA LYS A 163 15.80 6.47 24.55
C LYS A 163 15.56 7.87 24.01
N ASN A 164 15.44 8.01 22.69
CA ASN A 164 15.22 9.30 22.01
C ASN A 164 13.73 9.62 21.80
N LYS A 165 12.81 8.85 22.40
CA LYS A 165 11.35 9.02 22.29
C LYS A 165 10.83 8.99 20.84
N ILE A 166 11.49 8.21 19.98
CA ILE A 166 11.06 7.98 18.61
C ILE A 166 10.10 6.80 18.61
N THR A 167 8.85 7.05 18.27
CA THR A 167 7.82 6.00 18.22
C THR A 167 7.81 5.33 16.84
N SER A 168 7.27 4.11 16.77
CA SER A 168 7.01 3.40 15.52
C SER A 168 6.10 4.16 14.55
N GLN A 169 5.30 5.11 15.04
CA GLN A 169 4.59 6.04 14.17
C GLN A 169 5.54 6.87 13.29
N VAL A 170 6.71 7.25 13.79
CA VAL A 170 7.68 8.04 13.04
C VAL A 170 8.45 7.18 12.05
N TYR A 171 9.01 6.06 12.49
CA TYR A 171 9.92 5.27 11.65
C TYR A 171 9.25 4.19 10.79
N ALA A 172 7.98 3.84 11.08
CA ALA A 172 7.24 2.82 10.33
C ALA A 172 5.94 3.35 9.71
N TRP A 173 5.08 4.01 10.49
CA TRP A 173 3.78 4.44 9.94
C TRP A 173 3.93 5.41 8.76
N GLY A 174 4.87 6.36 8.81
CA GLY A 174 5.09 7.32 7.70
C GLY A 174 5.41 6.63 6.36
N ILE A 175 6.21 5.57 6.38
CA ILE A 175 6.57 4.82 5.16
C ILE A 175 5.47 3.84 4.73
N MET A 176 4.73 3.28 5.69
CA MET A 176 3.57 2.43 5.43
C MET A 176 2.44 3.23 4.79
N GLN A 177 2.05 4.35 5.41
CA GLN A 177 0.94 5.21 4.98
C GLN A 177 1.09 5.73 3.54
N THR A 178 2.32 5.75 3.01
CA THR A 178 2.59 6.18 1.64
C THR A 178 2.83 5.00 0.69
N LEU A 179 2.70 3.76 1.16
CA LEU A 179 3.08 2.55 0.43
C LEU A 179 4.47 2.70 -0.20
N PHE A 180 5.40 3.24 0.60
CA PHE A 180 6.81 3.43 0.30
C PHE A 180 7.15 4.47 -0.78
N THR A 181 6.19 5.28 -1.25
CA THR A 181 6.45 6.26 -2.31
C THR A 181 7.44 7.35 -1.90
N GLU A 182 7.50 7.69 -0.61
CA GLU A 182 8.41 8.75 -0.12
C GLU A 182 9.86 8.29 -0.02
N ILE A 183 10.10 6.98 0.16
CA ILE A 183 11.43 6.42 0.40
C ILE A 183 12.04 5.71 -0.82
N THR A 184 11.28 5.57 -1.92
CA THR A 184 11.73 4.86 -3.12
C THR A 184 11.65 5.71 -4.38
N SER A 185 12.58 5.49 -5.31
CA SER A 185 12.46 6.00 -6.67
C SER A 185 11.35 5.26 -7.42
N LYS A 186 10.90 5.76 -8.59
CA LYS A 186 9.89 5.07 -9.42
C LYS A 186 10.29 3.60 -9.71
N LEU A 187 11.54 3.39 -10.11
CA LEU A 187 12.01 2.04 -10.51
C LEU A 187 12.11 1.12 -9.29
N ASP A 188 12.60 1.64 -8.17
CA ASP A 188 12.70 0.89 -6.93
C ASP A 188 11.33 0.57 -6.31
N TRP A 189 10.36 1.47 -6.44
CA TRP A 189 8.99 1.24 -6.02
C TRP A 189 8.39 0.06 -6.78
N LEU A 190 8.51 0.06 -8.12
CA LEU A 190 8.02 -1.03 -8.97
C LEU A 190 8.70 -2.36 -8.63
N LYS A 191 10.02 -2.32 -8.43
CA LYS A 191 10.81 -3.49 -7.99
C LYS A 191 10.30 -4.01 -6.64
N THR A 192 10.18 -3.13 -5.64
CA THR A 192 9.68 -3.49 -4.30
C THR A 192 8.29 -4.11 -4.37
N TRP A 193 7.40 -3.54 -5.17
CA TRP A 193 6.05 -4.07 -5.33
C TRP A 193 5.99 -5.38 -6.10
N ASP A 194 6.87 -5.62 -7.08
CA ASP A 194 7.02 -6.94 -7.71
C ASP A 194 7.26 -8.02 -6.64
N HIS A 195 8.07 -7.71 -5.61
CA HIS A 195 8.32 -8.59 -4.47
C HIS A 195 7.12 -8.71 -3.53
N PHE A 196 6.41 -7.62 -3.26
CA PHE A 196 5.23 -7.66 -2.39
C PHE A 196 4.10 -8.50 -2.99
N VAL A 197 3.72 -8.29 -4.25
CA VAL A 197 2.63 -9.06 -4.89
C VAL A 197 2.97 -10.54 -5.08
N THR A 198 4.26 -10.88 -5.11
CA THR A 198 4.72 -12.27 -5.27
C THR A 198 4.79 -13.04 -3.94
N ASN A 199 4.96 -12.35 -2.82
CA ASN A 199 5.04 -12.93 -1.48
C ASN A 199 3.72 -12.78 -0.71
N PRO A 200 3.55 -13.42 0.47
CA PRO A 200 2.43 -13.13 1.37
C PRO A 200 2.43 -11.67 1.85
N PRO A 201 1.27 -11.08 2.20
CA PRO A 201 1.19 -9.67 2.60
C PRO A 201 2.09 -9.31 3.79
N ALA A 202 2.23 -10.23 4.74
CA ALA A 202 3.13 -10.14 5.90
C ALA A 202 4.59 -9.84 5.52
N TYR A 203 5.04 -10.19 4.31
CA TYR A 203 6.41 -9.93 3.84
C TYR A 203 6.78 -8.44 3.85
N MET A 204 5.81 -7.55 3.69
CA MET A 204 6.00 -6.10 3.76
C MET A 204 6.64 -5.66 5.09
N TYR A 205 6.34 -6.34 6.20
CA TYR A 205 6.86 -6.00 7.52
C TYR A 205 8.34 -6.37 7.66
N TYR A 206 8.78 -7.50 7.07
CA TYR A 206 10.21 -7.81 6.97
C TYR A 206 10.96 -6.81 6.10
N PHE A 207 10.33 -6.30 5.03
CA PHE A 207 10.94 -5.26 4.20
C PHE A 207 11.13 -3.95 4.97
N ILE A 208 10.15 -3.54 5.77
CA ILE A 208 10.26 -2.37 6.65
C ILE A 208 11.42 -2.55 7.63
N THR A 209 11.49 -3.68 8.34
CA THR A 209 12.60 -3.95 9.27
C THR A 209 13.94 -3.97 8.54
N ALA A 210 14.05 -4.62 7.37
CA ALA A 210 15.27 -4.63 6.57
C ALA A 210 15.72 -3.22 6.14
N TYR A 211 14.78 -2.33 5.80
CA TYR A 211 15.06 -0.94 5.46
C TYR A 211 15.65 -0.17 6.65
N LEU A 212 15.08 -0.38 7.85
CA LEU A 212 15.58 0.22 9.10
C LEU A 212 16.99 -0.28 9.41
N LEU A 213 17.23 -1.60 9.33
CA LEU A 213 18.56 -2.19 9.56
C LEU A 213 19.60 -1.72 8.53
N ALA A 214 19.23 -1.57 7.26
CA ALA A 214 20.11 -1.04 6.23
C ALA A 214 20.52 0.43 6.50
N SER A 215 19.69 1.14 7.25
CA SER A 215 19.88 2.55 7.63
C SER A 215 20.44 2.71 9.05
N ARG A 216 20.77 1.60 9.73
CA ARG A 216 21.17 1.55 11.16
C ARG A 216 22.21 2.59 11.53
N THR A 217 23.32 2.67 10.80
CA THR A 217 24.42 3.60 11.11
C THR A 217 23.95 5.05 11.12
N SER A 218 23.11 5.43 10.15
CA SER A 218 22.54 6.78 10.10
C SER A 218 21.54 6.99 11.23
N LEU A 219 20.65 6.03 11.48
CA LEU A 219 19.61 6.14 12.51
C LEU A 219 20.20 6.25 13.92
N LEU A 220 21.24 5.48 14.25
CA LEU A 220 21.92 5.57 15.55
C LEU A 220 22.63 6.91 15.75
N ALA A 221 22.97 7.63 14.68
CA ALA A 221 23.56 8.97 14.77
C ALA A 221 22.51 10.09 14.93
N VAL A 222 21.22 9.81 14.73
CA VAL A 222 20.14 10.79 14.89
C VAL A 222 19.60 10.76 16.31
N GLU A 223 19.57 11.92 16.95
CA GLU A 223 19.07 12.11 18.32
C GLU A 223 17.79 12.96 18.39
N SER A 224 17.41 13.68 17.32
CA SER A 224 16.22 14.55 17.30
C SER A 224 15.05 13.94 16.52
N VAL A 225 13.83 14.09 17.05
CA VAL A 225 12.58 13.59 16.41
C VAL A 225 12.37 14.21 15.02
N GLN A 226 12.71 15.49 14.86
CA GLN A 226 12.54 16.22 13.59
C GLN A 226 13.44 15.65 12.50
N ASP A 227 14.67 15.28 12.84
CA ASP A 227 15.60 14.67 11.88
C ASP A 227 15.13 13.26 11.47
N TYR A 228 14.50 12.50 12.38
CA TYR A 228 13.85 11.23 12.01
C TYR A 228 12.70 11.44 11.03
N GLN A 229 11.82 12.41 11.29
CA GLN A 229 10.71 12.72 10.38
C GLN A 229 11.25 13.13 9.00
N PHE A 230 12.32 13.92 8.97
CA PHE A 230 12.99 14.31 7.74
C PHE A 230 13.65 13.14 7.01
N PHE A 231 14.19 12.16 7.74
CA PHE A 231 14.80 10.95 7.18
C PHE A 231 13.77 10.06 6.45
N PHE A 232 12.58 9.87 7.02
CA PHE A 232 11.55 8.99 6.45
C PHE A 232 10.64 9.65 5.41
N THR A 233 10.88 10.92 5.08
CA THR A 233 10.15 11.69 4.05
C THR A 233 11.01 11.96 2.81
N ARG A 234 12.07 11.17 2.61
CA ARG A 234 12.95 11.25 1.44
C ARG A 234 13.49 9.90 1.03
N VAL A 235 13.97 9.86 -0.21
CA VAL A 235 14.82 8.77 -0.68
C VAL A 235 16.19 8.87 0.00
N ASN A 236 16.59 7.81 0.70
CA ASN A 236 17.90 7.70 1.33
C ASN A 236 18.86 6.89 0.45
N PRO A 237 20.19 7.05 0.57
CA PRO A 237 21.19 6.37 -0.25
C PRO A 237 21.39 4.90 0.16
N VAL A 238 20.30 4.13 0.22
CA VAL A 238 20.29 2.69 0.52
C VAL A 238 19.93 1.88 -0.71
N SER A 239 20.59 0.73 -0.89
CA SER A 239 20.31 -0.15 -2.03
C SER A 239 19.07 -0.99 -1.76
N ILE A 240 18.03 -0.77 -2.56
CA ILE A 240 16.77 -1.50 -2.47
C ILE A 240 16.96 -2.99 -2.77
N ASP A 241 17.88 -3.35 -3.67
CA ASP A 241 18.23 -4.75 -3.92
C ASP A 241 18.79 -5.44 -2.67
N LYS A 242 19.69 -4.76 -1.93
CA LYS A 242 20.21 -5.30 -0.66
C LYS A 242 19.13 -5.42 0.40
N ILE A 243 18.21 -4.46 0.47
CA ILE A 243 17.08 -4.48 1.41
C ILE A 243 16.15 -5.64 1.10
N ILE A 244 15.83 -5.89 -0.17
CA ILE A 244 15.01 -7.04 -0.59
C ILE A 244 15.66 -8.36 -0.18
N VAL A 245 16.97 -8.52 -0.43
CA VAL A 245 17.71 -9.72 -0.03
C VAL A 245 17.67 -9.90 1.49
N SER A 246 17.94 -8.84 2.25
CA SER A 246 17.86 -8.83 3.71
C SER A 246 16.46 -9.19 4.20
N ALA A 247 15.41 -8.64 3.60
CA ALA A 247 14.02 -8.95 3.95
C ALA A 247 13.66 -10.43 3.75
N TYR A 248 14.19 -11.07 2.69
CA TYR A 248 14.05 -12.52 2.54
C TYR A 248 14.79 -13.31 3.61
N GLN A 249 15.99 -12.86 4.02
CA GLN A 249 16.75 -13.49 5.10
C GLN A 249 16.01 -13.36 6.43
N LEU A 250 15.52 -12.16 6.78
CA LEU A 250 14.69 -11.91 7.96
C LEU A 250 13.46 -12.81 7.96
N HIS A 251 12.74 -12.91 6.85
CA HIS A 251 11.59 -13.80 6.74
C HIS A 251 11.97 -15.27 7.03
N SER A 252 13.13 -15.74 6.58
CA SER A 252 13.56 -17.12 6.83
C SER A 252 14.13 -17.38 8.23
N SER A 253 14.63 -16.36 8.93
CA SER A 253 15.31 -16.49 10.22
C SER A 253 14.47 -16.05 11.42
N THR A 254 13.34 -15.37 11.20
CA THR A 254 12.43 -14.92 12.27
C THR A 254 11.62 -16.11 12.80
N PRO A 255 11.65 -16.40 14.10
CA PRO A 255 10.85 -17.46 14.70
C PRO A 255 9.35 -17.09 14.71
N ASP A 256 8.47 -18.09 14.74
CA ASP A 256 7.01 -17.91 14.65
C ASP A 256 6.45 -16.98 15.74
N VAL A 257 7.07 -16.95 16.93
CA VAL A 257 6.65 -16.12 18.07
C VAL A 257 6.64 -14.62 17.77
N CYS A 258 7.54 -14.13 16.92
CA CYS A 258 7.62 -12.72 16.50
C CYS A 258 7.48 -12.55 14.98
N SER A 259 6.94 -13.57 14.31
CA SER A 259 6.74 -13.57 12.87
C SER A 259 5.47 -12.81 12.50
N PRO A 260 5.52 -11.78 11.63
CA PRO A 260 4.33 -11.13 11.07
C PRO A 260 3.33 -12.11 10.45
N VAL A 261 3.78 -13.29 9.99
CA VAL A 261 2.93 -14.31 9.36
C VAL A 261 1.90 -14.89 10.34
N THR A 262 2.17 -14.89 11.65
CA THR A 262 1.21 -15.38 12.66
C THR A 262 0.18 -14.33 13.05
N PHE A 263 0.47 -13.05 12.85
CA PHE A 263 -0.42 -11.93 13.14
C PHE A 263 -1.35 -11.57 11.97
N PHE A 264 -0.85 -11.73 10.74
CA PHE A 264 -1.52 -11.30 9.52
C PHE A 264 -2.20 -12.44 8.77
N GLU A 265 -3.34 -12.15 8.15
CA GLU A 265 -4.02 -13.12 7.31
C GLU A 265 -3.23 -13.38 6.01
N PRO A 266 -3.27 -14.62 5.48
CA PRO A 266 -2.71 -14.90 4.18
C PRO A 266 -3.47 -14.14 3.08
N PHE A 267 -2.84 -14.00 1.91
CA PHE A 267 -3.45 -13.33 0.76
C PHE A 267 -4.82 -13.93 0.39
N LYS A 268 -5.85 -13.08 0.33
CA LYS A 268 -7.21 -13.42 -0.09
C LYS A 268 -7.56 -12.60 -1.35
N PRO A 269 -7.85 -13.28 -2.48
CA PRO A 269 -8.37 -12.60 -3.67
C PRO A 269 -9.66 -11.86 -3.36
N LEU A 270 -9.94 -10.81 -4.13
CA LEU A 270 -11.23 -10.15 -4.09
C LEU A 270 -12.35 -11.14 -4.50
N MET A 271 -13.54 -10.94 -3.93
CA MET A 271 -14.71 -11.75 -4.24
C MET A 271 -15.08 -11.62 -5.73
N ARG A 272 -15.45 -12.74 -6.37
CA ARG A 272 -15.96 -12.74 -7.75
C ARG A 272 -17.47 -12.47 -7.78
N GLY A 273 -17.91 -11.76 -8.81
CA GLY A 273 -19.30 -11.34 -9.05
C GLY A 273 -19.66 -10.00 -8.41
N GLN A 274 -19.08 -9.65 -7.26
CA GLN A 274 -19.34 -8.38 -6.58
C GLN A 274 -18.16 -7.97 -5.69
N TYR A 275 -18.05 -6.67 -5.41
CA TYR A 275 -17.11 -6.16 -4.41
C TYR A 275 -17.69 -6.31 -3.00
N ALA A 276 -16.94 -6.96 -2.11
CA ALA A 276 -17.36 -7.13 -0.72
C ALA A 276 -17.41 -5.78 0.01
N ILE A 277 -18.28 -5.68 1.02
CA ILE A 277 -18.34 -4.51 1.90
C ILE A 277 -17.01 -4.37 2.64
N PHE A 278 -16.45 -3.17 2.64
CA PHE A 278 -15.26 -2.84 3.41
C PHE A 278 -15.67 -2.03 4.63
N ASN A 279 -15.57 -2.62 5.83
CA ASN A 279 -15.94 -1.99 7.10
C ASN A 279 -14.90 -2.22 8.21
N LYS A 280 -13.62 -2.32 7.83
CA LYS A 280 -12.50 -2.55 8.77
C LYS A 280 -12.01 -1.26 9.40
N TYR A 281 -12.92 -0.54 10.06
CA TYR A 281 -12.69 0.73 10.75
C TYR A 281 -13.81 1.00 11.78
N PRO A 282 -13.63 1.93 12.74
CA PRO A 282 -14.69 2.33 13.68
C PRO A 282 -15.88 2.99 12.96
N GLU A 283 -16.92 2.21 12.64
CA GLU A 283 -18.08 2.66 11.85
C GLU A 283 -18.74 3.92 12.45
N PHE A 284 -18.87 4.00 13.78
CA PHE A 284 -19.48 5.16 14.44
C PHE A 284 -18.72 6.47 14.13
N ILE A 285 -17.38 6.44 14.23
CA ILE A 285 -16.54 7.62 14.01
C ILE A 285 -16.62 8.06 12.56
N VAL A 286 -16.43 7.12 11.63
CA VAL A 286 -16.41 7.40 10.19
C VAL A 286 -17.79 7.88 9.72
N ASN A 287 -18.86 7.18 10.11
CA ASN A 287 -20.22 7.57 9.72
C ASN A 287 -20.60 8.94 10.29
N TYR A 288 -20.14 9.28 11.50
CA TYR A 288 -20.35 10.60 12.09
C TYR A 288 -19.64 11.69 11.26
N GLN A 289 -18.39 11.47 10.87
CA GLN A 289 -17.63 12.41 10.02
C GLN A 289 -18.25 12.60 8.63
N SER A 290 -18.66 11.51 7.97
CA SER A 290 -19.35 11.58 6.68
C SER A 290 -20.63 12.42 6.77
N LYS A 291 -21.47 12.16 7.79
CA LYS A 291 -22.70 12.94 8.03
C LYS A 291 -22.43 14.41 8.31
N MET A 292 -21.40 14.71 9.12
CA MET A 292 -21.02 16.11 9.39
C MET A 292 -20.61 16.83 8.10
N LYS A 293 -19.83 16.18 7.22
CA LYS A 293 -19.44 16.78 5.93
C LYS A 293 -20.62 16.96 5.00
N GLU A 294 -21.55 16.01 4.94
CA GLU A 294 -22.78 16.16 4.16
C GLU A 294 -23.61 17.35 4.63
N LYS A 295 -23.74 17.52 5.95
CA LYS A 295 -24.43 18.67 6.53
C LYS A 295 -23.75 19.99 6.15
N ILE A 296 -22.42 20.09 6.32
CA ILE A 296 -21.64 21.28 5.94
C ILE A 296 -21.84 21.60 4.45
N ARG A 297 -21.79 20.59 3.57
CA ARG A 297 -22.01 20.78 2.13
C ARG A 297 -23.44 21.25 1.83
N ALA A 298 -24.44 20.70 2.51
CA ALA A 298 -25.84 21.12 2.33
C ALA A 298 -26.02 22.59 2.74
N ASP A 299 -25.44 22.98 3.88
CA ASP A 299 -25.45 24.35 4.39
C ASP A 299 -24.71 25.31 3.43
N GLU A 300 -23.56 24.91 2.86
CA GLU A 300 -22.83 25.69 1.85
C GLU A 300 -23.63 25.88 0.56
N ILE A 301 -24.33 24.84 0.08
CA ILE A 301 -25.19 24.92 -1.10
C ILE A 301 -26.38 25.85 -0.84
N GLU A 302 -26.98 25.78 0.35
CA GLU A 302 -28.07 26.67 0.74
C GLU A 302 -27.60 28.12 0.84
N TYR A 303 -26.42 28.36 1.43
CA TYR A 303 -25.83 29.68 1.51
C TYR A 303 -25.56 30.28 0.12
N LEU A 304 -25.02 29.51 -0.82
CA LEU A 304 -24.77 29.97 -2.20
C LEU A 304 -26.03 30.21 -3.03
N ARG A 305 -27.21 29.75 -2.58
CA ARG A 305 -28.51 29.98 -3.23
C ARG A 305 -29.23 31.23 -2.72
N ARG A 306 -28.78 31.80 -1.59
CA ARG A 306 -29.30 33.05 -1.01
C ARG A 306 -28.52 34.25 -1.56
#